data_AF-A0A3D3FH79-F1
#
_entry.id   AF-A0A3D3FH79-F1
#
_cell.length_a   1.000
_cell.length_b   1.000
_cell.length_c   1.000
_cell.angle_alpha   90.00
_cell.angle_beta   90.00
_cell.angle_gamma   90.00
#
_symmetry.space_group_name_H-M   'P 1'
#
loop_
_entity.id
_entity.type
_entity.pdbx_description
1 polymer ?
#
loop_
_entity_poly.entity_id
_entity_poly.type
_entity_poly.pdbx_seq_one_letter_code
_entity_poly.pdbx_strand_id
1 'polypeptide(L)'
;MASVVERAGRKYRFRLYDWQVSGELCRFLIKPSEDESLSVIMRWIMGVFAQELNRRMRSAGHVWANRYACSVVDYPAGVDP
;
A
#
# COMPACT_ATOMS: atom_id res chain seq x y z
N MET A 1 12.27 -11.74 7.04
CA MET A 1 12.35 -10.27 6.86
C MET A 1 10.94 -9.81 6.48
N ALA A 2 10.30 -8.96 7.28
CA ALA A 2 8.88 -8.61 7.08
C ALA A 2 8.67 -7.86 5.76
N SER A 3 7.57 -8.12 5.06
CA SER A 3 7.20 -7.39 3.84
C SER A 3 7.01 -5.89 4.11
N VAL A 4 7.11 -5.04 3.08
CA VAL A 4 6.89 -3.59 3.25
C VAL A 4 5.49 -3.31 3.82
N VAL A 5 4.49 -4.08 3.39
CA VAL A 5 3.10 -3.94 3.86
C VAL A 5 2.96 -4.38 5.32
N GLU A 6 3.60 -5.49 5.72
CA GLU A 6 3.65 -5.89 7.15
C GLU A 6 4.31 -4.82 8.03
N ARG A 7 5.37 -4.17 7.53
CA ARG A 7 6.02 -3.07 8.24
C ARG A 7 5.11 -1.85 8.34
N ALA A 8 4.30 -1.58 7.32
CA ALA A 8 3.29 -0.52 7.37
C ALA A 8 2.25 -0.83 8.45
N GLY A 9 1.78 -2.08 8.56
CA GLY A 9 0.80 -2.49 9.59
C GLY A 9 1.32 -2.41 11.03
N ARG A 10 2.64 -2.31 11.23
CA ARG A 10 3.25 -2.01 12.54
C ARG A 10 3.30 -0.51 12.86
N LYS A 11 3.20 0.33 11.83
CA LYS A 11 3.32 1.79 11.94
C LYS A 11 1.97 2.50 11.92
N TYR A 12 1.02 1.96 11.17
CA TYR A 12 -0.28 2.54 10.92
C TYR A 12 -1.38 1.55 11.25
N ARG A 13 -2.52 2.04 11.71
CA ARG A 13 -3.72 1.22 11.91
C ARG A 13 -4.55 1.15 10.62
N PHE A 14 -4.48 0.02 9.95
CA PHE A 14 -5.34 -0.27 8.81
C PHE A 14 -5.62 -1.77 8.71
N ARG A 15 -6.72 -2.11 8.05
CA ARG A 15 -7.00 -3.48 7.62
C ARG A 15 -6.68 -3.62 6.13
N LEU A 16 -5.94 -4.65 5.79
CA LEU A 16 -5.73 -5.09 4.42
C LEU A 16 -6.61 -6.31 4.18
N TYR A 17 -7.57 -6.19 3.29
CA TYR A 17 -8.46 -7.30 2.94
C TYR A 17 -7.85 -8.16 1.84
N ASP A 18 -7.28 -7.52 0.81
CA ASP A 18 -6.63 -8.22 -0.29
C ASP A 18 -5.59 -7.31 -0.97
N TRP A 19 -4.66 -7.91 -1.71
CA TRP A 19 -3.73 -7.21 -2.59
C TRP A 19 -3.29 -8.09 -3.76
N GLN A 20 -3.05 -7.43 -4.89
CA GLN A 20 -2.62 -8.11 -6.11
C GLN A 20 -1.52 -7.32 -6.80
N VAL A 21 -0.55 -8.03 -7.36
CA VAL A 21 0.36 -7.49 -8.37
C VAL A 21 -0.02 -8.08 -9.72
N SER A 22 -0.32 -7.21 -10.68
CA SER A 22 -0.64 -7.59 -12.05
C SER A 22 0.20 -6.75 -13.01
N GLY A 23 1.23 -7.38 -13.59
CA GLY A 23 2.19 -6.71 -14.45
C GLY A 23 2.85 -5.52 -13.74
N GLU A 24 2.50 -4.32 -14.19
CA GLU A 24 3.06 -3.05 -13.71
C GLU A 24 2.27 -2.42 -12.55
N LEU A 25 1.10 -2.95 -12.20
CA LEU A 25 0.21 -2.37 -11.20
C LEU A 25 0.15 -3.21 -9.93
N CYS A 26 0.18 -2.53 -8.79
CA CYS A 26 -0.13 -3.09 -7.49
C CYS A 26 -1.47 -2.53 -6.99
N ARG A 27 -2.44 -3.41 -6.73
CA ARG A 27 -3.78 -3.07 -6.28
C ARG A 27 -3.97 -3.51 -4.83
N PHE A 28 -4.61 -2.68 -4.04
CA PHE A 28 -4.87 -2.91 -2.63
C PHE A 28 -6.36 -2.75 -2.37
N LEU A 29 -6.94 -3.69 -1.62
CA LEU A 29 -8.19 -3.48 -0.93
C LEU A 29 -7.87 -3.24 0.55
N ILE A 30 -7.96 -1.98 0.95
CA ILE A 30 -7.45 -1.49 2.23
C ILE A 30 -8.45 -0.53 2.88
N LYS A 31 -8.61 -0.65 4.19
CA LYS A 31 -9.39 0.27 5.02
C LYS A 31 -8.51 0.84 6.13
N PRO A 32 -8.14 2.12 6.06
CA PRO A 32 -7.56 2.83 7.19
C PRO A 32 -8.54 2.86 8.38
N SER A 33 -8.01 2.89 9.59
CA SER A 33 -8.80 3.26 10.78
C SER A 33 -9.27 4.72 10.69
N GLU A 34 -10.27 5.09 11.49
CA GLU A 34 -10.89 6.43 11.44
C GLU A 34 -9.90 7.58 11.66
N ASP A 35 -8.82 7.33 12.39
CA ASP A 35 -7.76 8.29 12.73
C ASP A 35 -6.54 8.21 11.80
N GLU A 36 -6.61 7.39 10.75
CA GLU A 36 -5.50 7.12 9.84
C GLU A 36 -5.79 7.61 8.41
N SER A 37 -4.76 8.10 7.74
CA SER A 37 -4.88 8.63 6.38
C SER A 37 -4.37 7.62 5.35
N LEU A 38 -5.24 7.22 4.42
CA LEU A 38 -4.85 6.40 3.27
C LEU A 38 -3.66 7.00 2.53
N SER A 39 -3.66 8.31 2.30
CA SER A 39 -2.58 9.02 1.61
C SER A 39 -1.25 8.91 2.32
N VAL A 40 -1.24 8.97 3.66
CA VAL A 40 -0.03 8.83 4.47
C VAL A 40 0.50 7.40 4.43
N ILE A 41 -0.39 6.42 4.58
CA ILE A 41 -0.05 4.99 4.51
C ILE A 41 0.55 4.66 3.14
N MET A 42 -0.14 5.01 2.06
CA MET A 42 0.30 4.71 0.70
C MET A 42 1.61 5.40 0.34
N ARG A 43 1.79 6.68 0.74
CA ARG A 43 3.07 7.38 0.55
C ARG A 43 4.22 6.67 1.24
N TRP A 44 4.00 6.16 2.45
CA TRP A 44 5.01 5.43 3.19
C TRP A 44 5.34 4.08 2.53
N ILE A 45 4.32 3.29 2.16
CA ILE A 45 4.50 2.00 1.47
C ILE A 45 5.28 2.19 0.18
N MET A 46 4.85 3.13 -0.67
CA MET A 46 5.48 3.42 -1.96
C MET A 46 6.94 3.86 -1.78
N GLY A 47 7.21 4.76 -0.84
CA GLY A 47 8.57 5.27 -0.58
C GLY A 47 9.50 4.18 -0.07
N VAL A 48 9.07 3.41 0.92
CA VAL A 48 9.88 2.33 1.51
C VAL A 48 10.11 1.20 0.50
N PHE A 49 9.09 0.85 -0.29
CA PHE A 49 9.25 -0.12 -1.36
C PHE A 49 10.27 0.35 -2.41
N ALA A 50 10.18 1.61 -2.85
CA ALA A 50 11.11 2.15 -3.84
C ALA A 50 12.57 2.13 -3.34
N GLN A 51 12.80 2.51 -2.08
CA GLN A 51 14.12 2.44 -1.45
C GLN A 51 14.65 1.01 -1.40
N GLU A 52 13.80 0.06 -0.99
CA GLU A 52 14.20 -1.34 -0.84
C GLU A 52 14.45 -2.02 -2.19
N LEU A 53 13.61 -1.76 -3.19
CA LEU A 53 13.80 -2.27 -4.55
C LEU A 53 15.10 -1.74 -5.16
N ASN A 54 15.32 -0.43 -5.10
CA ASN A 54 16.55 0.18 -5.61
C ASN A 54 17.80 -0.41 -4.95
N ARG A 55 17.78 -0.59 -3.62
CA ARG A 55 18.88 -1.24 -2.89
C ARG A 55 19.13 -2.68 -3.35
N ARG A 56 18.06 -3.46 -3.56
CA ARG A 56 18.16 -4.86 -4.04
C ARG A 56 18.71 -4.94 -5.45
N MET A 57 18.30 -4.02 -6.32
CA MET A 57 18.70 -3.97 -7.73
C MET A 57 20.03 -3.23 -7.96
N ARG A 58 20.65 -2.67 -6.90
CA ARG A 58 21.81 -1.77 -7.00
C ARG A 58 21.58 -0.61 -7.98
N SER A 59 20.34 -0.13 -8.03
CA SER A 59 19.90 0.96 -8.89
C SER A 59 19.57 2.21 -8.06
N ALA A 60 19.34 3.32 -8.74
CA ALA A 60 18.82 4.55 -8.17
C ALA A 60 17.78 5.15 -9.12
N GLY A 61 16.83 5.91 -8.57
CA GLY A 61 15.81 6.61 -9.37
C GLY A 61 14.38 6.34 -8.91
N HIS A 62 13.44 6.81 -9.71
CA HIS A 62 12.01 6.69 -9.45
C HIS A 62 11.53 5.29 -9.82
N VAL A 63 10.88 4.61 -8.88
CA VAL A 63 10.28 3.29 -9.10
C VAL A 63 8.83 3.41 -9.58
N TRP A 64 8.10 4.40 -9.07
CA TRP A 64 6.70 4.62 -9.40
C TRP A 64 6.58 5.73 -10.43
N ALA A 65 5.81 5.50 -11.50
CA ALA A 65 5.55 6.52 -12.51
C ALA A 65 4.74 7.70 -11.96
N ASN A 66 3.79 7.41 -11.05
CA ASN A 66 2.85 8.38 -10.49
C ASN A 66 2.57 8.09 -9.01
N ARG A 67 1.74 8.95 -8.39
CA ARG A 67 1.08 8.65 -7.12
C ARG A 67 0.09 7.49 -7.26
N TYR A 68 -0.39 6.97 -6.14
CA TYR A 68 -1.48 5.99 -6.15
C TYR A 68 -2.80 6.64 -6.58
N ALA A 69 -3.66 5.86 -7.24
CA ALA A 69 -5.06 6.19 -7.47
C ALA A 69 -5.93 5.41 -6.49
N CYS A 70 -7.07 5.97 -6.09
CA CYS A 70 -8.04 5.29 -5.24
C CYS A 70 -9.47 5.59 -5.64
N SER A 71 -10.34 4.63 -5.41
CA SER A 71 -11.78 4.76 -5.43
C SER A 71 -12.33 4.14 -4.15
N VAL A 72 -13.39 4.72 -3.61
CA VAL A 72 -14.15 4.07 -2.53
C VAL A 72 -14.90 2.88 -3.14
N VAL A 73 -14.95 1.78 -2.41
CA VAL A 73 -15.73 0.60 -2.77
C VAL A 73 -16.73 0.35 -1.65
N ASP A 74 -18.01 0.26 -2.01
CA ASP A 74 -19.08 -0.02 -1.07
C ASP A 74 -19.27 -1.54 -0.95
N TYR A 75 -19.61 -1.96 0.27
CA TYR A 75 -20.02 -3.33 0.56
C TYR A 75 -21.46 -3.33 1.05
N PRO A 76 -22.25 -4.38 0.76
CA PRO A 76 -23.59 -4.51 1.32
C PRO A 76 -23.56 -4.35 2.84
N ALA A 77 -24.56 -3.67 3.39
CA ALA A 77 -24.66 -3.49 4.84
C ALA A 77 -24.60 -4.86 5.56
N GLY A 78 -23.70 -4.98 6.54
CA GLY A 78 -23.48 -6.22 7.28
C GLY A 78 -22.47 -7.19 6.66
N VAL A 79 -21.86 -6.85 5.51
CA VAL A 79 -20.76 -7.60 4.91
C VAL A 79 -19.47 -6.80 5.08
N ASP A 80 -18.61 -7.26 5.99
CA ASP A 80 -17.20 -6.83 6.02
C ASP A 80 -16.47 -7.68 4.95
N PRO A 81 -15.76 -7.06 4.00
CA PRO A 81 -15.03 -7.79 2.96
C PRO A 81 -13.95 -8.75 3.49
#